data_AF-A0A3C1KNR7-F1
#
_entry.id   AF-A0A3C1KNR7-F1
#
_cell.length_a   1.000
_cell.length_b   1.000
_cell.length_c   1.000
_cell.angle_alpha   90.00
_cell.angle_beta   90.00
_cell.angle_gamma   90.00
#
_symmetry.space_group_name_H-M   'P 1'
#
loop_
_entity.id
_entity.type
_entity.pdbx_description
1 polymer ?
#
loop_
_entity_poly.entity_id
_entity_poly.type
_entity_poly.pdbx_seq_one_letter_code
_entity_poly.pdbx_strand_id
1 'polypeptide(L)'
;MKIKADIKDKIIAAANALAGEGNDNPTNDQVRERMGGGSLSHISPVMREWREARKADVAAALEMPADLRKAIETSAGQVWTTASKLASITVDTVRQEAEAAITAATAERDEALGEVGRLEARIGELQQALADKEKALQQAQTTVDKERAQNAKLASDNAALVTRVDERDEQLKGLKAELKDARSDTKALQAELVEIARTSRQKK
;
A
#
# COMPACT_ATOMS: atom_id res chain seq x y z
N MET A 1 58.62 68.15 -43.80
CA MET A 1 59.24 67.68 -45.06
C MET A 1 58.16 66.95 -45.86
N LYS A 2 57.83 67.39 -47.08
CA LYS A 2 56.72 66.82 -47.86
C LYS A 2 57.24 65.59 -48.64
N ILE A 3 56.86 64.39 -48.21
CA ILE A 3 57.20 63.15 -48.91
C ILE A 3 56.45 63.14 -50.24
N LYS A 4 57.15 62.92 -51.36
CA LYS A 4 56.51 62.84 -52.70
C LYS A 4 55.60 61.61 -52.77
N ALA A 5 54.43 61.74 -53.39
CA ALA A 5 53.43 60.68 -53.51
C ALA A 5 54.03 59.40 -54.12
N ASP A 6 54.77 59.53 -55.22
CA ASP A 6 55.43 58.39 -55.89
C ASP A 6 56.39 57.61 -54.98
N ILE A 7 57.01 58.28 -54.00
CA ILE A 7 57.91 57.63 -53.04
C ILE A 7 57.10 56.90 -51.97
N LYS A 8 56.00 57.51 -51.50
CA LYS A 8 55.07 56.88 -50.55
C LYS A 8 54.47 55.59 -51.14
N ASP A 9 54.04 55.63 -52.40
CA ASP A 9 53.43 54.47 -53.07
C ASP A 9 54.44 53.34 -53.28
N LYS A 10 55.69 53.66 -53.63
CA LYS A 10 56.78 52.67 -53.72
C LYS A 10 57.07 51.99 -52.37
N ILE A 11 57.06 52.75 -51.27
CA ILE A 11 57.25 52.22 -49.91
C ILE A 11 56.11 51.26 -49.54
N ILE A 12 54.86 51.67 -49.79
CA ILE A 12 53.67 50.84 -49.52
C ILE A 12 53.68 49.56 -50.39
N ALA A 13 54.03 49.67 -51.67
CA ALA A 13 54.11 48.53 -52.58
C ALA A 13 55.19 47.52 -52.14
N ALA A 14 56.38 48.01 -51.74
CA ALA A 14 57.44 47.16 -51.22
C ALA A 14 57.07 46.48 -49.89
N ALA A 15 56.40 47.19 -48.99
CA ALA A 15 55.89 46.63 -47.73
C ALA A 15 54.80 45.57 -47.98
N ASN A 16 53.86 45.83 -48.90
CA ASN A 16 52.83 44.86 -49.30
C ASN A 16 53.44 43.61 -49.94
N ALA A 17 54.46 43.75 -50.79
CA ALA A 17 55.13 42.61 -51.42
C ALA A 17 55.82 41.71 -50.39
N LEU A 18 56.60 42.31 -49.46
CA LEU A 18 57.23 41.57 -48.36
C LEU A 18 56.20 40.85 -47.48
N ALA A 19 55.06 41.49 -47.25
CA ALA A 19 54.00 40.92 -46.44
C ALA A 19 53.17 39.85 -47.16
N GLY A 20 53.08 39.91 -48.50
CA GLY A 20 52.51 38.84 -49.33
C GLY A 20 53.41 37.60 -49.41
N GLU A 21 54.70 37.75 -49.14
CA GLU A 21 55.69 36.66 -49.08
C GLU A 21 55.79 36.01 -47.68
N GLY A 22 54.92 36.40 -46.73
CA GLY A 22 54.85 35.81 -45.39
C GLY A 22 55.62 36.56 -44.30
N ASN A 23 56.21 37.73 -44.59
CA ASN A 23 56.75 38.63 -43.56
C ASN A 23 55.70 39.64 -43.14
N ASP A 24 54.85 39.29 -42.18
CA ASP A 24 53.70 40.12 -41.78
C ASP A 24 54.06 41.48 -41.16
N ASN A 25 55.30 41.66 -40.69
CA ASN A 25 55.77 42.91 -40.10
C ASN A 25 57.16 43.31 -40.62
N PRO A 26 57.27 43.76 -41.88
CA PRO A 26 58.55 44.13 -42.47
C PRO A 26 59.17 45.35 -41.75
N THR A 27 60.47 45.26 -41.52
CA THR A 27 61.28 46.33 -40.94
C THR A 27 61.51 47.44 -41.97
N ASN A 28 61.76 48.67 -41.50
CA ASN A 28 62.04 49.80 -42.40
C ASN A 28 63.28 49.54 -43.27
N ASP A 29 64.24 48.76 -42.76
CA ASP A 29 65.44 48.35 -43.49
C ASP A 29 65.15 47.33 -44.59
N GLN A 30 64.30 46.33 -44.33
CA GLN A 30 63.87 45.37 -45.35
C GLN A 30 63.10 46.05 -46.48
N VAL A 31 62.26 47.03 -46.17
CA VAL A 31 61.53 47.81 -47.18
C VAL A 31 62.50 48.69 -47.98
N ARG A 32 63.48 49.30 -47.32
CA ARG A 32 64.55 50.06 -47.99
C ARG A 32 65.37 49.18 -48.93
N GLU A 33 65.73 47.98 -48.51
CA GLU A 33 66.49 47.01 -49.30
C GLU A 33 65.68 46.54 -50.51
N ARG A 34 64.40 46.18 -50.32
CA ARG A 34 63.47 45.80 -51.41
C ARG A 34 63.31 46.89 -52.46
N MET A 35 63.33 48.16 -52.05
CA MET A 35 63.25 49.31 -52.96
C MET A 35 64.57 49.62 -53.69
N GLY A 36 65.69 48.99 -53.30
CA GLY A 36 67.02 49.32 -53.82
C GLY A 36 67.61 50.61 -53.22
N GLY A 37 67.13 51.06 -52.07
CA GLY A 37 67.61 52.25 -51.37
C GLY A 37 66.50 53.26 -51.03
N GLY A 38 66.86 54.29 -50.26
CA GLY A 38 65.93 55.33 -49.82
C GLY A 38 66.30 55.93 -48.47
N SER A 39 65.75 57.11 -48.18
CA SER A 39 65.99 57.80 -46.92
C SER A 39 65.08 57.23 -45.81
N LEU A 40 65.68 56.70 -44.75
CA LEU A 40 64.96 56.14 -43.59
C LEU A 40 64.03 57.17 -42.91
N SER A 41 64.34 58.46 -42.99
CA SER A 41 63.46 59.52 -42.47
C SER A 41 62.18 59.71 -43.31
N HIS A 42 62.17 59.26 -44.57
CA HIS A 42 60.98 59.20 -45.42
C HIS A 42 60.24 57.87 -45.30
N ILE A 43 60.96 56.76 -45.09
CA ILE A 43 60.38 55.42 -44.96
C ILE A 43 59.67 55.26 -43.61
N SER A 44 60.25 55.77 -42.52
CA SER A 44 59.72 55.55 -41.17
C SER A 44 58.29 56.10 -40.94
N PRO A 45 57.93 57.32 -41.38
CA PRO A 45 56.56 57.81 -41.25
C PRO A 45 55.54 57.01 -42.06
N VAL A 46 55.90 56.62 -43.29
CA VAL A 46 55.02 55.86 -44.19
C VAL A 46 54.83 54.43 -43.69
N MET A 47 55.90 53.78 -43.21
CA MET A 47 55.82 52.45 -42.62
C MET A 47 55.02 52.41 -41.33
N ARG A 48 55.02 53.50 -40.55
CA ARG A 48 54.14 53.62 -39.38
C ARG A 48 52.67 53.67 -39.81
N GLU A 49 52.32 54.51 -40.79
CA GLU A 49 50.96 54.56 -41.34
C GLU A 49 50.53 53.22 -41.94
N TRP A 50 51.41 52.54 -42.67
CA TRP A 50 51.15 51.24 -43.27
C TRP A 50 50.91 50.14 -42.22
N ARG A 51 51.70 50.10 -41.14
CA ARG A 51 51.49 49.13 -40.05
C ARG A 51 50.17 49.36 -39.32
N GLU A 52 49.80 50.62 -39.06
CA GLU A 52 48.51 50.92 -38.43
C GLU A 52 47.34 50.54 -39.34
N ALA A 53 47.43 50.82 -40.65
CA ALA A 53 46.41 50.40 -41.63
C ALA A 53 46.29 48.87 -41.70
N ARG A 54 47.42 48.16 -41.81
CA ARG A 54 47.43 46.68 -41.86
C ARG A 54 46.94 46.05 -40.56
N LYS A 55 47.27 46.63 -39.40
CA LYS A 55 46.75 46.19 -38.10
C LYS A 55 45.22 46.33 -38.04
N ALA A 56 44.67 47.41 -38.57
CA ALA A 56 43.22 47.59 -38.68
C ALA A 56 42.59 46.59 -39.66
N ASP A 57 43.19 46.35 -40.83
CA ASP A 57 42.69 45.39 -41.82
C ASP A 57 42.73 43.94 -41.32
N VAL A 58 43.81 43.54 -40.65
CA VAL A 58 43.94 42.20 -40.04
C VAL A 58 42.94 42.03 -38.90
N ALA A 59 42.73 43.06 -38.07
CA ALA A 59 41.72 43.03 -37.02
C ALA A 59 40.31 42.87 -37.61
N ALA A 60 39.97 43.60 -38.68
CA ALA A 60 38.70 43.47 -39.39
C ALA A 60 38.52 42.09 -40.07
N ALA A 61 39.59 41.51 -40.62
CA ALA A 61 39.55 40.18 -41.24
C ALA A 61 39.39 39.03 -40.21
N LEU A 62 39.80 39.25 -38.96
CA LEU A 62 39.61 38.31 -37.84
C LEU A 62 38.21 38.43 -37.20
N GLU A 63 37.42 39.44 -37.57
CA GLU A 63 36.03 39.53 -37.13
C GLU A 63 35.17 38.48 -37.83
N MET A 64 34.38 37.75 -37.04
CA MET A 64 33.44 36.77 -37.57
C MET A 64 32.43 37.46 -38.51
N PRO A 65 32.26 36.97 -39.76
CA PRO A 65 31.28 37.53 -40.68
C PRO A 65 29.88 37.56 -40.06
N ALA A 66 29.18 38.68 -40.22
CA ALA A 66 27.87 38.90 -39.61
C ALA A 66 26.84 37.81 -39.96
N ASP A 67 26.89 37.30 -41.19
CA ASP A 67 26.01 36.23 -41.66
C ASP A 67 26.27 34.89 -40.94
N LEU A 68 27.55 34.58 -40.66
CA LEU A 68 27.92 33.37 -39.91
C LEU A 68 27.45 33.48 -38.45
N ARG A 69 27.67 34.64 -37.82
CA ARG A 69 27.19 34.91 -36.46
C ARG A 69 25.67 34.74 -36.37
N LYS A 70 24.92 35.35 -37.29
CA LYS A 70 23.46 35.26 -37.35
C LYS A 70 22.97 33.83 -37.58
N ALA A 71 23.66 33.06 -38.42
CA ALA A 71 23.34 31.65 -38.64
C ALA A 71 23.52 30.83 -37.35
N ILE A 72 24.62 31.03 -36.63
CA ILE A 72 24.89 30.37 -35.34
C ILE A 72 23.83 30.75 -34.30
N GLU A 73 23.52 32.03 -34.14
CA GLU A 73 22.49 32.52 -33.21
C GLU A 73 21.11 31.91 -33.52
N THR A 74 20.75 31.84 -34.80
CA THR A 74 19.48 31.26 -35.24
C THR A 74 19.43 29.76 -34.93
N SER A 75 20.48 29.01 -35.27
CA SER A 75 20.55 27.57 -34.99
C SER A 75 20.56 27.28 -33.49
N ALA A 76 21.29 28.06 -32.69
CA ALA A 76 21.28 27.93 -31.23
C ALA A 76 19.88 28.20 -30.65
N GLY A 77 19.18 29.23 -31.14
CA GLY A 77 17.80 29.53 -30.74
C GLY A 77 16.81 28.42 -31.12
N GLN A 78 16.97 27.79 -32.29
CA GLN A 78 16.14 26.65 -32.72
C GLN A 78 16.36 25.41 -31.86
N VAL A 79 17.63 25.10 -31.55
CA VAL A 79 17.98 23.99 -30.66
C VAL A 79 17.41 24.24 -29.26
N TRP A 80 17.59 25.45 -28.73
CA TRP A 80 17.03 25.85 -27.44
C TRP A 80 15.51 25.71 -27.41
N THR A 81 14.81 26.25 -28.41
CA THR A 81 13.35 26.19 -28.50
C THR A 81 12.85 24.74 -28.54
N THR A 82 13.50 23.90 -29.34
CA THR A 82 13.15 22.47 -29.44
C THR A 82 13.40 21.74 -28.12
N ALA A 83 14.56 21.98 -27.48
CA ALA A 83 14.92 21.38 -26.21
C ALA A 83 13.99 21.82 -25.09
N SER A 84 13.67 23.11 -24.99
CA SER A 84 12.71 23.64 -24.01
C SER A 84 11.32 23.05 -24.22
N LYS A 85 10.85 22.96 -25.47
CA LYS A 85 9.54 22.35 -25.78
C LYS A 85 9.50 20.88 -25.39
N LEU A 86 10.54 20.12 -25.70
CA LEU A 86 10.64 18.70 -25.33
C LEU A 86 10.69 18.52 -23.80
N ALA A 87 11.45 19.37 -23.11
CA ALA A 87 11.51 19.37 -21.65
C ALA A 87 10.14 19.68 -21.03
N SER A 88 9.42 20.69 -21.52
CA SER A 88 8.07 21.00 -21.06
C SER A 88 7.11 19.83 -21.28
N ILE A 89 7.10 19.23 -22.47
CA ILE A 89 6.26 18.05 -22.77
C ILE A 89 6.61 16.89 -21.82
N THR A 90 7.90 16.64 -21.58
CA THR A 90 8.35 15.55 -20.70
C THR A 90 7.89 15.79 -19.26
N VAL A 91 8.03 17.02 -18.75
CA VAL A 91 7.56 17.39 -17.40
C VAL A 91 6.04 17.21 -17.29
N ASP A 92 5.29 17.68 -18.27
CA ASP A 92 3.83 17.55 -18.28
C ASP A 92 3.41 16.08 -18.35
N THR A 93 4.11 15.26 -19.14
CA THR A 93 3.84 13.82 -19.26
C THR A 93 4.09 13.10 -17.94
N VAL A 94 5.28 13.31 -17.34
CA VAL A 94 5.63 12.69 -16.05
C VAL A 94 4.66 13.14 -14.96
N ARG A 95 4.22 14.41 -14.98
CA ARG A 95 3.22 14.91 -14.05
C ARG A 95 1.89 14.20 -14.22
N GLN A 96 1.40 14.05 -15.46
CA GLN A 96 0.15 13.36 -15.73
C GLN A 96 0.20 11.88 -15.34
N GLU A 97 1.31 11.20 -15.64
CA GLU A 97 1.54 9.80 -15.25
C GLU A 97 1.58 9.65 -13.72
N ALA A 98 2.25 10.57 -13.01
CA ALA A 98 2.30 10.57 -11.56
C ALA A 98 0.92 10.84 -10.94
N GLU A 99 0.17 11.82 -11.45
CA GLU A 99 -1.20 12.10 -11.01
C GLU A 99 -2.10 10.88 -11.23
N ALA A 100 -2.03 10.23 -12.40
CA ALA A 100 -2.78 9.01 -12.69
C ALA A 100 -2.39 7.85 -11.75
N ALA A 101 -1.11 7.65 -11.49
CA ALA A 101 -0.62 6.63 -10.57
C ALA A 101 -1.09 6.89 -9.13
N ILE A 102 -1.07 8.15 -8.67
CA ILE A 102 -1.59 8.55 -7.35
C ILE A 102 -3.09 8.27 -7.26
N THR A 103 -3.86 8.63 -8.28
CA THR A 103 -5.31 8.35 -8.32
C THR A 103 -5.59 6.86 -8.28
N ALA A 104 -4.88 6.04 -9.06
CA ALA A 104 -5.04 4.60 -9.07
C ALA A 104 -4.71 3.97 -7.70
N ALA A 105 -3.55 4.32 -7.13
CA ALA A 105 -3.14 3.83 -5.82
C ALA A 105 -4.08 4.28 -4.69
N THR A 106 -4.63 5.49 -4.79
CA THR A 106 -5.63 6.02 -3.85
C THR A 106 -6.93 5.22 -3.93
N ALA A 107 -7.41 4.93 -5.14
CA ALA A 107 -8.62 4.14 -5.35
C ALA A 107 -8.46 2.69 -4.82
N GLU A 108 -7.33 2.05 -5.12
CA GLU A 108 -7.02 0.69 -4.62
C GLU A 108 -6.93 0.67 -3.08
N ARG A 109 -6.30 1.68 -2.48
CA ARG A 109 -6.25 1.83 -1.03
C ARG A 109 -7.66 1.98 -0.43
N ASP A 110 -8.50 2.82 -1.02
CA ASP A 110 -9.84 3.08 -0.51
C ASP A 110 -10.75 1.85 -0.63
N GLU A 111 -10.63 1.08 -1.71
CA GLU A 111 -11.30 -0.22 -1.88
C GLU A 111 -10.83 -1.22 -0.81
N ALA A 112 -9.51 -1.35 -0.61
CA ALA A 112 -8.96 -2.24 0.39
C ALA A 112 -9.40 -1.87 1.81
N LEU A 113 -9.42 -0.56 2.15
CA LEU A 113 -9.92 -0.07 3.44
C LEU A 113 -11.42 -0.34 3.61
N GLY A 114 -12.20 -0.20 2.54
CA GLY A 114 -13.61 -0.56 2.54
C GLY A 114 -13.85 -2.03 2.83
N GLU A 115 -13.06 -2.92 2.21
CA GLU A 115 -13.15 -4.37 2.45
C GLU A 115 -12.70 -4.74 3.87
N VAL A 116 -11.65 -4.11 4.39
CA VAL A 116 -11.23 -4.27 5.79
C VAL A 116 -12.37 -3.90 6.73
N GLY A 117 -13.01 -2.74 6.55
CA GLY A 117 -14.15 -2.33 7.37
C GLY A 117 -15.33 -3.31 7.29
N ARG A 118 -15.61 -3.86 6.10
CA ARG A 118 -16.64 -4.90 5.91
C ARG A 118 -16.31 -6.19 6.68
N LEU A 119 -15.05 -6.63 6.62
CA LEU A 119 -14.58 -7.83 7.31
C LEU A 119 -14.57 -7.63 8.83
N GLU A 120 -14.16 -6.47 9.32
CA GLU A 120 -14.20 -6.12 10.75
C GLU A 120 -15.64 -6.13 11.29
N ALA A 121 -16.58 -5.52 10.56
CA ALA A 121 -18.00 -5.58 10.92
C ALA A 121 -18.51 -7.04 10.97
N ARG A 122 -18.14 -7.86 9.99
CA ARG A 122 -18.52 -9.28 9.95
C ARG A 122 -17.92 -10.09 11.09
N ILE A 123 -16.67 -9.81 11.46
CA ILE A 123 -16.03 -10.43 12.63
C ILE A 123 -16.79 -10.06 13.90
N GLY A 124 -17.17 -8.79 14.08
CA GLY A 124 -17.98 -8.35 15.21
C GLY A 124 -19.33 -9.08 15.30
N GLU A 125 -20.05 -9.21 14.18
CA GLU A 125 -21.30 -9.98 14.11
C GLU A 125 -21.10 -11.46 14.50
N LEU A 126 -20.05 -12.09 13.98
CA LEU A 126 -19.74 -13.49 14.26
C LEU A 126 -19.34 -13.72 15.71
N GLN A 127 -18.58 -12.81 16.31
CA GLN A 127 -18.21 -12.85 17.73
C GLN A 127 -19.45 -12.74 18.62
N GLN A 128 -20.37 -11.82 18.31
CA GLN A 128 -21.62 -11.69 19.05
C GLN A 128 -22.47 -12.96 18.93
N ALA A 129 -22.62 -13.49 17.71
CA ALA A 129 -23.36 -14.73 17.47
C ALA A 129 -22.74 -15.92 18.21
N LEU A 130 -21.41 -16.01 18.27
CA LEU A 130 -20.70 -17.04 19.03
C LEU A 130 -21.00 -16.92 20.53
N ALA A 131 -20.89 -15.72 21.11
CA ALA A 131 -21.19 -15.47 22.52
C ALA A 131 -22.64 -15.84 22.87
N ASP A 132 -23.60 -15.51 21.99
CA ASP A 132 -25.00 -15.88 22.18
C ASP A 132 -25.21 -17.40 22.15
N LYS A 133 -24.51 -18.11 21.25
CA LYS A 133 -24.54 -19.57 21.16
C LYS A 133 -23.90 -20.24 22.37
N GLU A 134 -22.79 -19.72 22.87
CA GLU A 134 -22.14 -20.21 24.09
C GLU A 134 -23.06 -20.06 25.31
N LYS A 135 -23.73 -18.91 25.44
CA LYS A 135 -24.72 -18.68 26.50
C LYS A 135 -25.90 -19.66 26.39
N ALA A 136 -26.44 -19.86 25.19
CA ALA A 136 -27.52 -20.82 24.95
C ALA A 136 -27.09 -22.25 25.28
N LEU A 137 -25.86 -22.63 24.95
CA LEU A 137 -25.30 -23.95 25.26
C LEU A 137 -25.17 -24.15 26.78
N GLN A 138 -24.69 -23.16 27.52
CA GLN A 138 -24.61 -23.22 28.98
C GLN A 138 -26.00 -23.35 29.64
N GLN A 139 -26.99 -22.63 29.13
CA GLN A 139 -28.38 -22.74 29.61
C GLN A 139 -28.97 -24.12 29.31
N ALA A 140 -28.75 -24.66 28.12
CA ALA A 140 -29.17 -26.00 27.74
C ALA A 140 -28.51 -27.06 28.63
N GLN A 141 -27.20 -26.94 28.88
CA GLN A 141 -26.48 -27.86 29.77
C GLN A 141 -27.03 -27.84 31.19
N THR A 142 -27.28 -26.64 31.74
CA THR A 142 -27.90 -26.48 33.07
C THR A 142 -29.28 -27.13 33.14
N THR A 143 -30.06 -27.02 32.06
CA THR A 143 -31.40 -27.61 31.96
C THR A 143 -31.32 -29.14 31.94
N VAL A 144 -30.42 -29.69 31.11
CA VAL A 144 -30.17 -31.13 31.03
C VAL A 144 -29.75 -31.69 32.39
N ASP A 145 -28.86 -30.99 33.11
CA ASP A 145 -28.40 -31.45 34.43
C ASP A 145 -29.52 -31.42 35.47
N LYS A 146 -30.40 -30.41 35.42
CA LYS A 146 -31.60 -30.35 36.26
C LYS A 146 -32.57 -31.48 35.95
N GLU A 147 -32.84 -31.75 34.68
CA GLU A 147 -33.73 -32.84 34.24
C GLU A 147 -33.16 -34.20 34.64
N ARG A 148 -31.86 -34.41 34.50
CA ARG A 148 -31.18 -35.64 34.97
C ARG A 148 -31.33 -35.83 36.47
N ALA A 149 -31.12 -34.78 37.26
CA ALA A 149 -31.31 -34.85 38.71
C ALA A 149 -32.77 -35.15 39.09
N GLN A 150 -33.74 -34.53 38.40
CA GLN A 150 -35.16 -34.80 38.62
C GLN A 150 -35.53 -36.24 38.24
N ASN A 151 -35.03 -36.75 37.10
CA ASN A 151 -35.27 -38.12 36.68
C ASN A 151 -34.65 -39.13 37.66
N ALA A 152 -33.45 -38.88 38.19
CA ALA A 152 -32.84 -39.72 39.21
C ALA A 152 -33.68 -39.76 40.50
N LYS A 153 -34.23 -38.60 40.91
CA LYS A 153 -35.13 -38.52 42.06
C LYS A 153 -36.42 -39.32 41.82
N LEU A 154 -37.08 -39.12 40.68
CA LEU A 154 -38.31 -39.84 40.32
C LEU A 154 -38.08 -41.36 40.23
N ALA A 155 -36.93 -41.79 39.73
CA ALA A 155 -36.56 -43.20 39.69
C ALA A 155 -36.43 -43.79 41.11
N SER A 156 -35.79 -43.06 42.04
CA SER A 156 -35.68 -43.46 43.45
C SER A 156 -37.05 -43.49 44.14
N ASP A 157 -37.88 -42.47 43.94
CA ASP A 157 -39.22 -42.39 44.52
C ASP A 157 -40.10 -43.55 44.00
N ASN A 158 -40.03 -43.86 42.71
CA ASN A 158 -40.72 -45.00 42.12
C ASN A 158 -40.24 -46.33 42.71
N ALA A 159 -38.93 -46.54 42.86
CA ALA A 159 -38.40 -47.76 43.48
C ALA A 159 -38.92 -47.93 44.92
N ALA A 160 -38.94 -46.85 45.71
CA ALA A 160 -39.49 -46.86 47.07
C ALA A 160 -41.00 -47.15 47.08
N LEU A 161 -41.77 -46.60 46.13
CA LEU A 161 -43.20 -46.89 46.00
C LEU A 161 -43.44 -48.35 45.63
N VAL A 162 -42.65 -48.92 44.72
CA VAL A 162 -42.73 -50.35 44.36
C VAL A 162 -42.50 -51.22 45.59
N THR A 163 -41.44 -50.99 46.37
CA THR A 163 -41.20 -51.73 47.62
C THR A 163 -42.39 -51.62 48.60
N ARG A 164 -42.96 -50.42 48.77
CA ARG A 164 -44.12 -50.22 49.67
C ARG A 164 -45.37 -50.95 49.18
N VAL A 165 -45.58 -51.04 47.87
CA VAL A 165 -46.67 -51.81 47.28
C VAL A 165 -46.48 -53.30 47.59
N ASP A 166 -45.27 -53.84 47.38
CA ASP A 166 -44.95 -55.24 47.68
C ASP A 166 -45.16 -55.57 49.17
N GLU A 167 -44.71 -54.69 50.07
CA GLU A 167 -44.94 -54.83 51.53
C GLU A 167 -46.43 -54.82 51.89
N ARG A 168 -47.23 -53.94 51.27
CA ARG A 168 -48.68 -53.88 51.50
C ARG A 168 -49.37 -55.13 50.96
N ASP A 169 -48.94 -55.64 49.82
CA ASP A 169 -49.48 -56.88 49.25
C ASP A 169 -49.20 -58.09 50.16
N GLU A 170 -48.00 -58.21 50.72
CA GLU A 170 -47.71 -59.25 51.72
C GLU A 170 -48.55 -59.10 52.99
N GLN A 171 -48.72 -57.89 53.51
CA GLN A 171 -49.61 -57.65 54.65
C GLN A 171 -51.07 -58.00 54.35
N LEU A 172 -51.56 -57.68 53.14
CA LEU A 172 -52.90 -58.06 52.71
C LEU A 172 -53.06 -59.58 52.61
N LYS A 173 -52.04 -60.31 52.16
CA LYS A 173 -52.04 -61.78 52.19
C LYS A 173 -52.10 -62.31 53.62
N GLY A 174 -51.27 -61.77 54.51
CA GLY A 174 -51.25 -62.12 55.94
C GLY A 174 -52.61 -61.91 56.61
N LEU A 175 -53.18 -60.71 56.51
CA LEU A 175 -54.50 -60.39 57.07
C LEU A 175 -55.63 -61.25 56.49
N LYS A 176 -55.56 -61.61 55.20
CA LYS A 176 -56.52 -62.54 54.59
C LYS A 176 -56.41 -63.95 55.18
N ALA A 177 -55.21 -64.41 55.48
CA ALA A 177 -54.99 -65.70 56.12
C ALA A 177 -55.52 -65.69 57.57
N GLU A 178 -55.14 -64.67 58.36
CA GLU A 178 -55.65 -64.49 59.73
C GLU A 178 -57.18 -64.41 59.77
N LEU A 179 -57.80 -63.67 58.84
CA LEU A 179 -59.26 -63.57 58.72
C LEU A 179 -59.90 -64.93 58.39
N LYS A 180 -59.25 -65.76 57.57
CA LYS A 180 -59.71 -67.11 57.24
C LYS A 180 -59.65 -68.02 58.47
N ASP A 181 -58.55 -67.96 59.22
CA ASP A 181 -58.34 -68.79 60.42
C ASP A 181 -59.34 -68.40 61.51
N ALA A 182 -59.48 -67.10 61.82
CA ALA A 182 -60.47 -66.60 62.78
C ALA A 182 -61.92 -67.00 62.42
N ARG A 183 -62.27 -67.02 61.12
CA ARG A 183 -63.56 -67.52 60.64
C ARG A 183 -63.72 -69.03 60.86
N SER A 184 -62.65 -69.80 60.70
CA SER A 184 -62.64 -71.23 60.99
C SER A 184 -62.84 -71.50 62.49
N ASP A 185 -62.09 -70.79 63.34
CA ASP A 185 -62.19 -70.90 64.79
C ASP A 185 -63.59 -70.51 65.29
N THR A 186 -64.15 -69.42 64.74
CA THR A 186 -65.53 -69.00 65.05
C THR A 186 -66.54 -70.09 64.69
N LYS A 187 -66.39 -70.75 63.54
CA LYS A 187 -67.26 -71.87 63.15
C LYS A 187 -67.11 -73.07 64.09
N ALA A 188 -65.88 -73.39 64.50
CA ALA A 188 -65.61 -74.48 65.44
C ALA A 188 -66.26 -74.20 66.80
N LEU A 189 -66.06 -73.00 67.36
CA LEU A 189 -66.70 -72.56 68.61
C LEU A 189 -68.23 -72.58 68.51
N GLN A 190 -68.80 -72.14 67.39
CA GLN A 190 -70.25 -72.24 67.16
C GLN A 190 -70.74 -73.69 67.16
N ALA A 191 -70.01 -74.62 66.55
CA ALA A 191 -70.35 -76.03 66.56
C ALA A 191 -70.28 -76.62 67.97
N GLU A 192 -69.24 -76.29 68.75
CA GLU A 192 -69.10 -76.70 70.15
C GLU A 192 -70.25 -76.17 71.02
N LEU A 193 -70.62 -74.89 70.88
CA LEU A 193 -71.76 -74.30 71.59
C LEU A 193 -73.08 -75.01 71.28
N VAL A 194 -73.30 -75.41 70.02
CA VAL A 194 -74.48 -76.20 69.62
C VAL A 194 -74.47 -77.57 70.27
N GLU A 195 -73.32 -78.25 70.34
CA GLU A 195 -73.20 -79.55 71.03
C GLU A 195 -73.43 -79.42 72.55
N ILE A 196 -72.90 -78.38 73.20
CA ILE A 196 -73.16 -78.08 74.61
C ILE A 196 -74.66 -77.80 74.83
N ALA A 197 -75.31 -77.04 73.93
CA ALA A 197 -76.74 -76.79 74.00
C ALA A 197 -77.58 -78.08 73.82
N ARG A 198 -77.15 -79.01 72.95
CA ARG A 198 -77.81 -80.32 72.78
C ARG A 198 -77.67 -81.20 74.01
N THR A 199 -76.44 -81.34 74.53
CA THR A 199 -76.13 -82.19 75.69
C THR A 199 -76.76 -81.67 76.98
N SER A 200 -76.85 -80.34 77.17
CA SER A 200 -77.55 -79.73 78.31
C SER A 200 -79.08 -79.92 78.24
N ARG A 201 -79.67 -79.99 77.02
CA ARG A 201 -81.10 -80.26 76.82
C ARG A 201 -81.49 -81.73 77.04
N GLN A 202 -80.55 -82.67 76.92
CA GLN A 202 -80.75 -84.09 77.22
C GLN A 202 -80.59 -84.45 78.71
N LYS A 203 -80.03 -83.55 79.52
CA LYS A 203 -79.81 -83.75 80.97
C LYS A 203 -80.89 -83.11 81.86
N LYS A 204 -81.94 -82.54 81.28
CA LYS A 204 -83.16 -82.05 81.95
C LYS A 204 -84.33 -82.92 81.56
#